data_AF-A0A2K3KP69-F1
#
_entry.id   AF-A0A2K3KP69-F1
#
_cell.length_a   1.000
_cell.length_b   1.000
_cell.length_c   1.000
_cell.angle_alpha   90.00
_cell.angle_beta   90.00
_cell.angle_gamma   90.00
#
_symmetry.space_group_name_H-M   'P 1'
#
loop_
_entity.id
_entity.type
_entity.pdbx_description
1 polymer ?
#
loop_
_entity_poly.entity_id
_entity_poly.type
_entity_poly.pdbx_seq_one_letter_code
_entity_poly.pdbx_strand_id
1 'polypeptide(L)' 'LLVGLVTSFRYGGDEINPKLAKTEADILHESIKEKKGNPEEAIRILTTRSKTQLLATFNRYRDDHGISITK' A
#
# COMPACT_ATOMS: atom_id res chain seq x y z
N LEU A 1 -12.94 4.78 -3.77
CA LEU A 1 -11.52 5.14 -4.03
C LEU A 1 -11.34 6.64 -4.31
N LEU A 2 -12.01 7.20 -5.33
CA LEU A 2 -11.81 8.61 -5.75
C LEU A 2 -12.06 9.64 -4.65
N VAL A 3 -13.13 9.47 -3.86
CA VAL A 3 -13.43 10.36 -2.72
C VAL A 3 -12.28 10.39 -1.72
N GLY A 4 -11.75 9.22 -1.33
CA GLY A 4 -10.63 9.14 -0.39
C GLY A 4 -9.31 9.72 -0.92
N LEU A 5 -9.11 9.75 -2.25
CA LEU A 5 -7.95 10.43 -2.85
C LEU A 5 -8.08 11.95 -2.75
N VAL A 6 -9.25 12.49 -3.10
CA VAL A 6 -9.51 13.93 -3.15
C VAL A 6 -9.61 14.54 -1.75
N THR A 7 -10.04 13.76 -0.75
CA THR A 7 -10.13 14.24 0.64
C THR A 7 -8.90 13.92 1.49
N SER A 8 -7.94 13.14 0.98
CA SER A 8 -6.77 12.74 1.78
C SER A 8 -5.82 13.90 2.07
N PHE A 9 -5.63 14.21 3.35
CA PHE A 9 -4.53 15.04 3.83
C PHE A 9 -3.35 14.15 4.20
N ARG A 10 -2.53 13.80 3.20
CA ARG A 10 -1.41 12.87 3.40
C ARG A 10 -0.24 13.58 4.06
N TYR A 11 0.37 12.89 5.03
CA TYR A 11 1.65 13.32 5.59
C TYR A 11 2.71 13.41 4.48
N GLY A 12 3.37 14.56 4.38
CA GLY A 12 4.34 14.87 3.32
C GLY A 12 5.80 14.61 3.70
N GLY A 13 6.07 14.10 4.90
CA GLY A 13 7.44 13.81 5.35
C GLY A 13 7.98 12.49 4.81
N ASP A 14 9.30 12.35 4.90
CA ASP A 14 10.05 11.17 4.43
C ASP A 14 10.11 10.03 5.47
N GLU A 15 9.32 10.12 6.54
CA GLU A 15 9.26 9.08 7.54
C GLU A 15 8.65 7.80 6.97
N ILE A 16 9.39 6.70 7.10
CA ILE A 16 9.02 5.38 6.62
C ILE A 16 9.06 4.42 7.79
N ASN A 17 8.02 3.60 7.91
CA ASN A 17 7.99 2.46 8.82
C ASN A 17 8.17 1.15 8.04
N PRO A 18 9.37 0.52 8.08
CA PRO A 18 9.67 -0.67 7.28
C PRO A 18 8.87 -1.90 7.71
N LYS A 19 8.56 -2.03 9.02
CA LYS A 19 7.74 -3.13 9.54
C LYS A 19 6.31 -3.02 9.00
N LEU A 20 5.75 -1.80 9.02
CA LEU A 20 4.43 -1.53 8.47
C LEU A 20 4.41 -1.74 6.95
N ALA A 21 5.45 -1.31 6.23
CA ALA A 21 5.56 -1.50 4.79
C ALA A 21 5.50 -2.99 4.39
N LYS A 22 6.07 -3.88 5.21
CA LYS A 22 5.98 -5.33 5.01
C LYS A 22 4.54 -5.83 5.17
N THR A 23 3.91 -5.53 6.30
CA THR A 23 2.52 -5.96 6.54
C THR A 23 1.55 -5.41 5.50
N GLU A 24 1.75 -4.17 5.04
CA GLU A 24 0.93 -3.58 3.99
C GLU A 24 1.16 -4.20 2.62
N ALA A 25 2.38 -4.67 2.33
CA ALA A 25 2.67 -5.42 1.11
C ALA A 25 1.91 -6.75 1.09
N ASP A 26 1.93 -7.50 2.20
CA ASP A 26 1.18 -8.75 2.35
C ASP A 26 -0.33 -8.52 2.14
N ILE A 27 -0.89 -7.49 2.80
CA ILE A 27 -2.31 -7.11 2.64
C ILE A 27 -2.64 -6.77 1.18
N LEU A 28 -1.78 -6.01 0.49
CA LEU A 28 -1.98 -5.70 -0.92
C LEU A 28 -1.94 -6.96 -1.78
N HIS A 29 -1.09 -7.94 -1.46
CA HIS A 29 -1.02 -9.21 -2.18
C HIS A 29 -2.30 -10.01 -2.03
N GLU A 30 -2.74 -10.20 -0.80
CA GLU A 30 -3.96 -10.95 -0.49
C GLU A 30 -5.21 -10.30 -1.09
N SER A 31 -5.33 -8.96 -1.00
CA SER A 31 -6.48 -8.21 -1.47
C SER A 31 -6.52 -8.05 -3.01
N ILE A 32 -5.38 -7.88 -3.68
CA ILE A 32 -5.34 -7.59 -5.12
C ILE A 32 -5.09 -8.86 -5.94
N LYS A 33 -4.15 -9.71 -5.52
CA LYS A 33 -3.74 -10.89 -6.29
C LYS A 33 -4.61 -12.09 -5.97
N GLU A 34 -4.77 -12.41 -4.68
CA GLU A 34 -5.55 -13.57 -4.27
C GLU A 34 -7.06 -13.30 -4.26
N LYS A 35 -7.48 -12.02 -4.27
CA LYS A 35 -8.88 -11.59 -4.08
C LYS A 35 -9.53 -12.19 -2.82
N LYS A 36 -8.70 -12.56 -1.84
CA LYS A 36 -9.12 -13.17 -0.57
C LYS A 36 -9.05 -12.16 0.59
N GLY A 37 -8.27 -11.10 0.43
CA GLY A 37 -8.15 -10.02 1.41
C GLY A 37 -9.29 -9.00 1.35
N ASN A 38 -9.30 -8.08 2.32
CA ASN A 38 -10.29 -7.00 2.37
C ASN A 38 -9.91 -5.89 1.35
N PRO A 39 -10.73 -5.63 0.33
CA PRO A 39 -10.47 -4.55 -0.63
C PRO A 39 -10.49 -3.16 0.02
N GLU A 40 -11.19 -2.98 1.14
CA GLU A 40 -11.19 -1.71 1.87
C GLU A 40 -9.83 -1.40 2.50
N GLU A 41 -9.08 -2.41 2.94
CA GLU A 41 -7.74 -2.22 3.48
C GLU A 41 -6.75 -1.79 2.40
N ALA A 42 -6.86 -2.36 1.19
CA ALA A 42 -6.08 -1.91 0.04
C ALA A 42 -6.41 -0.43 -0.31
N ILE A 43 -7.70 -0.06 -0.29
CA ILE A 43 -8.13 1.33 -0.48
C ILE A 43 -7.56 2.23 0.63
N ARG A 44 -7.59 1.80 1.89
CA ARG A 44 -7.07 2.57 3.04
C ARG A 44 -5.57 2.83 2.87
N ILE A 45 -4.78 1.82 2.53
CA ILE A 45 -3.34 1.95 2.28
C ILE A 45 -3.10 2.96 1.16
N LEU A 46 -3.77 2.79 0.01
CA LEU A 46 -3.59 3.64 -1.17
C LEU A 46 -4.04 5.09 -0.98
N THR A 47 -5.04 5.32 -0.12
CA THR A 47 -5.65 6.66 0.07
C THR A 47 -5.03 7.44 1.23
N THR A 48 -4.59 6.77 2.29
CA THR A 48 -4.17 7.45 3.54
C THR A 48 -2.67 7.52 3.76
N ARG A 49 -1.87 6.67 3.11
CA ARG A 49 -0.41 6.65 3.31
C ARG A 49 0.31 7.76 2.56
N SER A 50 1.42 8.23 3.15
CA SER A 50 2.37 9.14 2.51
C SER A 50 2.96 8.49 1.26
N LYS A 51 3.45 9.31 0.32
CA LYS A 51 4.05 8.82 -0.92
C LYS A 51 5.32 7.99 -0.64
N THR A 52 6.11 8.43 0.34
CA THR A 52 7.33 7.76 0.81
C THR A 52 7.04 6.38 1.42
N GLN A 53 6.01 6.29 2.27
CA GLN A 53 5.57 5.00 2.81
C GLN A 53 5.03 4.07 1.72
N LEU A 54 4.22 4.58 0.78
CA LEU A 54 3.70 3.78 -0.34
C LEU A 54 4.82 3.21 -1.21
N LEU A 55 5.85 4.00 -1.50
CA LEU A 55 7.04 3.54 -2.21
C LEU A 55 7.74 2.41 -1.45
N ALA A 56 7.91 2.55 -0.14
CA ALA A 56 8.49 1.49 0.70
C ALA A 56 7.66 0.21 0.66
N THR A 57 6.33 0.33 0.78
CA THR A 57 5.38 -0.79 0.69
C THR A 57 5.47 -1.48 -0.68
N PHE A 58 5.51 -0.73 -1.79
CA PHE A 58 5.63 -1.31 -3.14
C PHE A 58 6.98 -1.96 -3.40
N ASN A 59 8.07 -1.39 -2.90
CA ASN A 59 9.37 -2.03 -2.96
C ASN A 59 9.35 -3.36 -2.21
N ARG A 60 8.79 -3.38 -1.00
CA ARG A 60 8.67 -4.61 -0.20
C ARG A 60 7.80 -5.66 -0.87
N TYR A 61 6.69 -5.23 -1.47
CA TYR A 61 5.84 -6.10 -2.27
C TYR A 61 6.59 -6.78 -3.41
N ARG A 62 7.43 -6.02 -4.14
CA ARG A 62 8.25 -6.58 -5.22
C ARG A 62 9.31 -7.54 -4.68
N ASP A 63 9.95 -7.20 -3.57
CA ASP A 63 11.00 -8.02 -2.97
C ASP A 63 10.45 -9.35 -2.43
N ASP A 64 9.29 -9.31 -1.77
CA ASP A 64 8.69 -10.47 -1.09
C ASP A 64 7.91 -11.38 -2.06
N HIS A 65 7.27 -10.82 -3.10
CA HIS A 65 6.45 -11.61 -4.03
C HIS A 65 7.08 -11.80 -5.42
N GLY A 66 8.17 -11.09 -5.74
CA GLY A 66 8.84 -11.18 -7.04
C GLY A 66 8.01 -10.63 -8.22
N ILE A 67 6.89 -9.97 -7.95
CA ILE A 67 5.98 -9.41 -8.96
C ILE A 67 5.77 -7.92 -8.65
N SER A 68 5.78 -7.07 -9.68
CA SER A 68 5.32 -5.69 -9.52
C SER A 68 3.82 -5.65 -9.21
N ILE A 69 3.39 -4.66 -8.43
CA ILE A 69 1.96 -4.42 -8.17
C ILE A 69 1.22 -3.99 -9.46
N THR A 70 1.95 -3.46 -10.44
CA THR A 70 1.48 -3.19 -11.80
C THR A 70 1.58 -4.44 -12.68
N LYS A 71 0.56 -4.64 -13.51
CA LYS A 71 0.51 -5.68 -14.55
C LYS A 71 1.44 -5.35 -15.71
#